data_AF-A0AAJ5TCE6-F1
#
_entry.id   AF-A0AAJ5TCE6-F1
#
_cell.length_a   1.000
_cell.length_b   1.000
_cell.length_c   1.000
_cell.angle_alpha   90.00
_cell.angle_beta   90.00
_cell.angle_gamma   90.00
#
_symmetry.space_group_name_H-M   'P 1'
#
loop_
_entity.id
_entity.type
_entity.pdbx_description
1 polymer ?
#
loop_
_entity_poly.entity_id
_entity_poly.type
_entity_poly.pdbx_seq_one_letter_code
_entity_poly.pdbx_strand_id
1 'polypeptide(L)'
;MDNIDLWINKIESNLQRYGNVVQNLYTIAIAYSQTEKIFSIRPNLLDFPHGIGLKKIPFLKNWPTKKIITFINNGKLQEKFANFQKWNIQKNRSLLSQIKAKLLVWECYLTFLEGDYSQTLVAQEVLYTKKLYFFRGLIWKNKNYTMIVGLNKFQGNKLYANDYCSFFTALLTSESFIEKAQNIDKIAKINKIWYNLQKNHGKINSN
;
A
#
# COMPACT_ATOMS: atom_id res chain seq x y z
N MET A 1 -10.05 2.71 25.35
CA MET A 1 -8.66 2.22 25.20
C MET A 1 -8.46 1.77 23.76
N ASP A 2 -7.38 2.15 23.08
CA ASP A 2 -7.01 1.52 21.81
C ASP A 2 -6.71 0.05 22.10
N ASN A 3 -7.62 -0.85 21.75
CA ASN A 3 -7.44 -2.28 21.95
C ASN A 3 -6.38 -2.78 20.96
N ILE A 4 -5.20 -3.13 21.48
CA ILE A 4 -4.08 -3.58 20.67
C ILE A 4 -4.37 -4.89 19.95
N ASP A 5 -5.22 -5.72 20.52
CA ASP A 5 -5.64 -6.98 19.90
C ASP A 5 -6.42 -6.68 18.61
N LEU A 6 -7.25 -5.65 18.58
CA LEU A 6 -7.94 -5.24 17.35
C LEU A 6 -6.95 -4.83 16.24
N TRP A 7 -5.81 -4.27 16.61
CA TRP A 7 -4.78 -3.87 15.63
C TRP A 7 -3.95 -5.03 15.15
N ILE A 8 -3.57 -5.92 16.06
CA ILE A 8 -2.83 -7.14 15.72
C ILE A 8 -3.69 -8.01 14.81
N ASN A 9 -4.96 -8.22 15.16
CA ASN A 9 -5.92 -8.94 14.33
C ASN A 9 -6.05 -8.30 12.94
N LYS A 10 -6.03 -6.95 12.87
CA LYS A 10 -6.07 -6.21 11.59
C LYS A 10 -4.78 -6.32 10.79
N ILE A 11 -3.61 -6.35 11.44
CA ILE A 11 -2.31 -6.63 10.80
C ILE A 11 -2.32 -8.04 10.21
N GLU A 12 -2.77 -9.03 10.99
CA GLU A 12 -2.86 -10.43 10.58
C GLU A 12 -3.83 -10.62 9.41
N SER A 13 -5.05 -10.08 9.55
CA SER A 13 -6.06 -10.14 8.49
C SER A 13 -5.58 -9.47 7.20
N ASN A 14 -4.96 -8.29 7.28
CA ASN A 14 -4.41 -7.61 6.11
C ASN A 14 -3.23 -8.38 5.50
N LEU A 15 -2.38 -9.02 6.31
CA LEU A 15 -1.29 -9.85 5.80
C LEU A 15 -1.84 -11.08 5.05
N GLN A 16 -2.87 -11.74 5.58
CA GLN A 16 -3.52 -12.87 4.93
C GLN A 16 -4.14 -12.45 3.59
N ARG A 17 -4.94 -11.36 3.58
CA ARG A 17 -5.50 -10.78 2.34
C ARG A 17 -4.42 -10.46 1.33
N TYR A 18 -3.33 -9.81 1.77
CA TYR A 18 -2.22 -9.48 0.88
C TYR A 18 -1.48 -10.73 0.37
N GLY A 19 -1.34 -11.75 1.20
CA GLY A 19 -0.80 -13.05 0.82
C GLY A 19 -1.60 -13.68 -0.33
N ASN A 20 -2.92 -13.68 -0.22
CA ASN A 20 -3.81 -14.16 -1.28
C ASN A 20 -3.65 -13.35 -2.57
N VAL A 21 -3.55 -12.02 -2.47
CA VAL A 21 -3.24 -11.17 -3.62
C VAL A 21 -1.91 -11.56 -4.26
N VAL A 22 -0.83 -11.66 -3.49
CA VAL A 22 0.52 -11.96 -4.01
C VAL A 22 0.58 -13.35 -4.65
N GLN A 23 -0.13 -14.34 -4.10
CA GLN A 23 -0.21 -15.68 -4.66
C GLN A 23 -0.96 -15.70 -5.99
N ASN A 24 -2.06 -14.95 -6.11
CA ASN A 24 -2.94 -15.01 -7.28
C ASN A 24 -2.56 -13.99 -8.36
N LEU A 25 -1.93 -12.87 -8.00
CA LEU A 25 -1.63 -11.74 -8.88
C LEU A 25 -0.12 -11.56 -9.05
N TYR A 26 0.37 -11.83 -10.26
CA TYR A 26 1.77 -11.60 -10.61
C TYR A 26 2.04 -10.12 -10.87
N THR A 27 1.18 -9.47 -11.65
CA THR A 27 1.32 -8.05 -11.99
C THR A 27 -0.04 -7.46 -12.33
N ILE A 28 -0.30 -6.24 -11.86
CA ILE A 28 -1.42 -5.42 -12.32
C ILE A 28 -0.84 -4.38 -13.28
N ALA A 29 -1.26 -4.42 -14.54
CA ALA A 29 -0.89 -3.43 -15.54
C ALA A 29 -2.04 -2.45 -15.74
N ILE A 30 -1.72 -1.16 -15.70
CA ILE A 30 -2.71 -0.09 -15.79
C ILE A 30 -2.42 0.68 -17.07
N ALA A 31 -3.44 0.94 -17.90
CA ALA A 31 -3.32 1.58 -19.20
C ALA A 31 -4.39 2.68 -19.39
N TYR A 32 -4.04 3.76 -20.10
CA TYR A 32 -4.99 4.84 -20.46
C TYR A 32 -5.57 4.67 -21.88
N SER A 33 -5.01 3.76 -22.67
CA SER A 33 -5.53 3.37 -23.98
C SER A 33 -5.23 1.88 -24.23
N GLN A 34 -5.69 1.32 -25.34
CA GLN A 34 -5.37 -0.07 -25.71
C GLN A 34 -3.87 -0.29 -25.98
N THR A 35 -3.15 0.78 -26.34
CA THR A 35 -1.75 0.73 -26.78
C THR A 35 -0.77 1.31 -25.76
N GLU A 36 -1.23 2.14 -24.82
CA GLU A 36 -0.34 2.84 -23.89
C GLU A 36 -0.56 2.43 -22.43
N LYS A 37 0.42 1.67 -21.94
CA LYS A 37 0.57 1.31 -20.54
C LYS A 37 1.06 2.51 -19.74
N ILE A 38 0.43 2.74 -18.59
CA ILE A 38 0.81 3.80 -17.66
C ILE A 38 1.90 3.31 -16.69
N PHE A 39 1.69 2.17 -16.03
CA PHE A 39 2.67 1.59 -15.10
C PHE A 39 2.23 0.19 -14.68
N SER A 40 3.07 -0.50 -13.92
CA SER A 40 2.75 -1.82 -13.35
C SER A 40 2.94 -1.86 -11.84
N ILE A 41 2.06 -2.61 -11.18
CA ILE A 41 2.15 -2.96 -9.77
C ILE A 41 2.53 -4.43 -9.70
N ARG A 42 3.60 -4.73 -8.96
CA ARG A 42 4.00 -6.10 -8.65
C ARG A 42 3.89 -6.29 -7.14
N PRO A 43 2.78 -6.90 -6.66
CA PRO A 43 2.64 -7.19 -5.25
C PRO A 43 3.81 -8.06 -4.77
N ASN A 44 4.41 -7.71 -3.64
CA ASN A 44 5.48 -8.48 -3.03
C ASN A 44 5.21 -8.55 -1.53
N LEU A 45 5.05 -9.77 -1.02
CA LEU A 45 4.74 -10.00 0.40
C LEU A 45 5.77 -9.33 1.33
N LEU A 46 7.03 -9.18 0.87
CA LEU A 46 8.10 -8.54 1.63
C LEU A 46 7.92 -7.02 1.80
N ASP A 47 7.06 -6.39 1.02
CA ASP A 47 6.79 -4.95 1.17
C ASP A 47 5.88 -4.67 2.38
N PHE A 48 5.11 -5.67 2.81
CA PHE A 48 4.06 -5.48 3.81
C PHE A 48 4.56 -4.86 5.14
N PRO A 49 5.59 -5.40 5.84
CA PRO A 49 6.06 -4.81 7.10
C PRO A 49 6.57 -3.38 6.97
N HIS A 50 7.13 -3.00 5.81
CA HIS A 50 7.57 -1.64 5.54
C HIS A 50 6.37 -0.72 5.26
N GLY A 51 5.42 -1.20 4.46
CA GLY A 51 4.21 -0.50 4.08
C GLY A 51 3.40 -0.05 5.30
N ILE A 52 3.11 -0.98 6.22
CA ILE A 52 2.33 -0.68 7.43
C ILE A 52 3.17 -0.02 8.55
N GLY A 53 4.49 0.12 8.34
CA GLY A 53 5.36 0.84 9.27
C GLY A 53 5.86 0.04 10.47
N LEU A 54 5.73 -1.30 10.46
CA LEU A 54 6.27 -2.16 11.53
C LEU A 54 7.78 -1.99 11.70
N LYS A 55 8.51 -1.70 10.62
CA LYS A 55 9.96 -1.42 10.66
C LYS A 55 10.34 -0.14 11.41
N LYS A 56 9.37 0.72 11.75
CA LYS A 56 9.62 1.88 12.62
C LYS A 56 9.61 1.50 14.11
N ILE A 57 9.13 0.31 14.45
CA ILE A 57 9.08 -0.16 15.84
C ILE A 57 10.48 -0.59 16.27
N PRO A 58 11.03 -0.08 17.39
CA PRO A 58 12.42 -0.31 17.78
C PRO A 58 12.85 -1.78 17.76
N PHE A 59 12.04 -2.70 18.30
CA PHE A 59 12.38 -4.12 18.36
C PHE A 59 12.19 -4.87 17.02
N LEU A 60 11.50 -4.29 16.03
CA LEU A 60 11.32 -4.88 14.70
C LEU A 60 12.24 -4.23 13.64
N LYS A 61 12.78 -3.04 13.91
CA LYS A 61 13.53 -2.21 12.95
C LYS A 61 14.62 -3.00 12.23
N ASN A 62 15.38 -3.79 12.96
CA ASN A 62 16.53 -4.54 12.45
C ASN A 62 16.21 -5.99 12.07
N TRP A 63 14.96 -6.43 12.21
CA TRP A 63 14.60 -7.81 11.86
C TRP A 63 14.46 -7.96 10.35
N PRO A 64 14.89 -9.09 9.77
CA PRO A 64 14.56 -9.42 8.38
C PRO A 64 13.05 -9.41 8.17
N THR A 65 12.59 -8.91 7.02
CA THR A 65 11.16 -8.82 6.72
C THR A 65 10.47 -10.19 6.76
N LYS A 66 11.13 -11.22 6.21
CA LYS A 66 10.66 -12.62 6.30
C LYS A 66 10.39 -13.04 7.75
N LYS A 67 11.30 -12.69 8.67
CA LYS A 67 11.16 -12.98 10.10
C LYS A 67 9.91 -12.32 10.67
N ILE A 68 9.65 -11.06 10.34
CA ILE A 68 8.45 -10.34 10.81
C ILE A 68 7.18 -11.02 10.29
N ILE A 69 7.14 -11.39 9.00
CA ILE A 69 5.99 -12.09 8.39
C ILE A 69 5.74 -13.43 9.08
N THR A 70 6.77 -14.26 9.28
CA THR A 70 6.64 -15.52 10.02
C THR A 70 6.13 -15.30 11.43
N PHE A 71 6.55 -14.21 12.09
CA PHE A 71 6.14 -13.89 13.44
C PHE A 71 4.66 -13.51 13.53
N ILE A 72 4.14 -12.80 12.53
CA ILE A 72 2.72 -12.49 12.38
C ILE A 72 1.92 -13.77 12.16
N ASN A 73 2.32 -14.60 11.18
CA ASN A 73 1.60 -15.84 10.84
C ASN A 73 1.51 -16.83 12.00
N ASN A 74 2.48 -16.81 12.92
CA ASN A 74 2.52 -17.73 14.05
C ASN A 74 1.90 -17.13 15.33
N GLY A 75 1.21 -15.97 15.25
CA GLY A 75 0.55 -15.30 16.39
C GLY A 75 1.48 -14.69 17.44
N LYS A 76 2.80 -14.84 17.27
CA LYS A 76 3.79 -14.39 18.26
C LYS A 76 3.89 -12.86 18.34
N LEU A 77 3.38 -12.14 17.34
CA LEU A 77 3.38 -10.68 17.32
C LEU A 77 2.67 -10.09 18.55
N GLN A 78 1.57 -10.70 18.97
CA GLN A 78 0.79 -10.26 20.12
C GLN A 78 1.61 -10.25 21.42
N GLU A 79 2.33 -11.35 21.69
CA GLU A 79 3.18 -11.49 22.88
C GLU A 79 4.27 -10.41 22.96
N LYS A 80 4.88 -10.05 21.82
CA LYS A 80 5.92 -9.01 21.77
C LYS A 80 5.34 -7.61 21.94
N PHE A 81 4.16 -7.34 21.38
CA PHE A 81 3.49 -6.06 21.52
C PHE A 81 2.97 -5.81 22.94
N ALA A 82 2.43 -6.84 23.60
CA ALA A 82 2.03 -6.76 25.02
C ALA A 82 3.22 -6.34 25.92
N ASN A 83 4.40 -6.90 25.66
CA ASN A 83 5.63 -6.53 26.37
C ASN A 83 6.14 -5.13 26.00
N PHE A 84 5.99 -4.71 24.75
CA PHE A 84 6.34 -3.35 24.31
C PHE A 84 5.45 -2.27 24.94
N GLN A 85 4.17 -2.55 25.20
CA GLN A 85 3.28 -1.60 25.86
C GLN A 85 3.66 -1.34 27.32
N LYS A 86 4.15 -2.36 28.04
CA LYS A 86 4.71 -2.21 29.40
C LYS A 86 5.87 -1.21 29.43
N TRP A 87 6.51 -0.97 28.27
CA TRP A 87 7.62 -0.06 28.08
C TRP A 87 7.24 1.44 27.96
N ASN A 88 5.93 1.77 28.09
CA ASN A 88 5.31 3.11 28.20
C ASN A 88 4.47 3.56 26.97
N ILE A 89 3.14 3.42 27.10
CA ILE A 89 2.13 3.81 26.08
C ILE A 89 2.15 5.31 25.76
N GLN A 90 2.41 6.19 26.73
CA GLN A 90 2.42 7.63 26.49
C GLN A 90 3.58 8.05 25.58
N LYS A 91 4.77 7.45 25.75
CA LYS A 91 5.94 7.72 24.89
C LYS A 91 5.77 7.19 23.46
N ASN A 92 5.00 6.11 23.28
CA ASN A 92 4.86 5.44 21.98
C ASN A 92 3.63 5.88 21.17
N ARG A 93 2.82 6.81 21.68
CA ARG A 93 1.55 7.24 21.07
C ARG A 93 1.71 7.69 19.61
N SER A 94 2.72 8.50 19.31
CA SER A 94 2.96 9.00 17.94
C SER A 94 3.26 7.86 16.95
N LEU A 95 4.10 6.90 17.36
CA LEU A 95 4.43 5.74 16.53
C LEU A 95 3.20 4.86 16.29
N LEU A 96 2.42 4.60 17.34
CA LEU A 96 1.19 3.83 17.22
C LEU A 96 0.20 4.53 16.29
N SER A 97 -0.07 5.84 16.47
CA SER A 97 -0.94 6.60 15.56
C SER A 97 -0.49 6.54 14.10
N GLN A 98 0.82 6.57 13.83
CA GLN A 98 1.36 6.38 12.47
C GLN A 98 1.05 5.00 11.90
N ILE A 99 1.16 3.94 12.71
CA ILE A 99 0.81 2.58 12.31
C ILE A 99 -0.70 2.48 12.05
N LYS A 100 -1.56 3.14 12.85
CA LYS A 100 -3.02 3.15 12.63
C LYS A 100 -3.36 3.68 11.25
N ALA A 101 -2.80 4.84 10.95
CA ALA A 101 -3.03 5.55 9.71
C ALA A 101 -2.55 4.69 8.53
N LYS A 102 -1.37 4.07 8.68
CA LYS A 102 -0.84 3.15 7.66
C LYS A 102 -1.67 1.89 7.49
N LEU A 103 -2.26 1.33 8.54
CA LEU A 103 -3.16 0.18 8.42
C LEU A 103 -4.43 0.53 7.64
N LEU A 104 -5.00 1.71 7.87
CA LEU A 104 -6.17 2.19 7.12
C LEU A 104 -5.83 2.42 5.63
N VAL A 105 -4.65 3.00 5.35
CA VAL A 105 -4.13 3.13 3.98
C VAL A 105 -3.99 1.76 3.33
N TRP A 106 -3.48 0.77 4.05
CA TRP A 106 -3.31 -0.59 3.53
C TRP A 106 -4.62 -1.32 3.27
N GLU A 107 -5.65 -1.12 4.08
CA GLU A 107 -6.98 -1.68 3.78
C GLU A 107 -7.53 -1.16 2.46
N CYS A 108 -7.45 0.15 2.25
CA CYS A 108 -7.84 0.80 1.00
C CYS A 108 -7.05 0.23 -0.19
N TYR A 109 -5.74 0.04 0.01
CA TYR A 109 -4.89 -0.54 -1.01
C TYR A 109 -5.25 -2.01 -1.32
N LEU A 110 -5.55 -2.82 -0.31
CA LEU A 110 -5.98 -4.20 -0.52
C LEU A 110 -7.27 -4.28 -1.31
N THR A 111 -8.25 -3.43 -1.01
CA THR A 111 -9.49 -3.35 -1.79
C THR A 111 -9.23 -3.02 -3.26
N PHE A 112 -8.30 -2.11 -3.55
CA PHE A 112 -7.86 -1.83 -4.92
C PHE A 112 -7.23 -3.07 -5.59
N LEU A 113 -6.34 -3.77 -4.89
CA LEU A 113 -5.68 -4.97 -5.41
C LEU A 113 -6.63 -6.15 -5.64
N GLU A 114 -7.66 -6.25 -4.82
CA GLU A 114 -8.72 -7.27 -4.91
C GLU A 114 -9.69 -6.99 -6.07
N GLY A 115 -9.53 -5.88 -6.78
CA GLY A 115 -10.24 -5.59 -8.02
C GLY A 115 -11.35 -4.55 -7.92
N ASP A 116 -11.51 -3.85 -6.80
CA ASP A 116 -12.42 -2.70 -6.72
C ASP A 116 -11.70 -1.41 -7.15
N TYR A 117 -11.78 -1.13 -8.45
CA TYR A 117 -11.21 0.06 -9.09
C TYR A 117 -12.26 1.09 -9.49
N SER A 118 -13.52 0.87 -9.11
CA SER A 118 -14.57 1.85 -9.36
C SER A 118 -14.11 3.16 -8.71
N GLN A 119 -13.95 4.23 -9.50
CA GLN A 119 -13.40 5.53 -9.04
C GLN A 119 -11.87 5.63 -8.91
N THR A 120 -11.11 4.89 -9.71
CA THR A 120 -9.66 5.09 -9.83
C THR A 120 -9.30 6.04 -10.99
N LEU A 121 -8.49 7.05 -10.70
CA LEU A 121 -7.87 7.96 -11.67
C LEU A 121 -6.35 7.79 -11.64
N VAL A 122 -5.70 8.30 -12.68
CA VAL A 122 -4.25 8.49 -12.69
C VAL A 122 -3.97 9.97 -12.81
N ALA A 123 -3.09 10.49 -11.95
CA ALA A 123 -2.53 11.82 -12.12
C ALA A 123 -1.03 11.75 -12.38
N GLN A 124 -0.55 12.69 -13.19
CA GLN A 124 0.86 12.84 -13.54
C GLN A 124 1.33 14.26 -13.22
N GLU A 125 2.60 14.34 -12.82
CA GLU A 125 3.31 15.57 -12.47
C GLU A 125 2.49 16.48 -11.53
N VAL A 126 2.19 15.95 -10.35
CA VAL A 126 1.32 16.59 -9.36
C VAL A 126 2.16 17.25 -8.28
N LEU A 127 1.97 18.55 -8.08
CA LEU A 127 2.38 19.24 -6.86
C LEU A 127 1.21 19.22 -5.88
N TYR A 128 1.17 18.19 -5.03
CA TYR A 128 0.04 17.95 -4.12
C TYR A 128 0.03 18.90 -2.92
N THR A 129 1.21 19.26 -2.43
CA THR A 129 1.41 20.36 -1.46
C THR A 129 2.73 21.04 -1.79
N LYS A 130 3.04 22.18 -1.15
CA LYS A 130 4.32 22.90 -1.31
C LYS A 130 5.57 22.01 -1.16
N LYS A 131 5.46 20.89 -0.43
CA LYS A 131 6.59 19.98 -0.12
C LYS A 131 6.41 18.58 -0.69
N LEU A 132 5.34 18.32 -1.44
CA LEU A 132 5.02 16.99 -1.93
C LEU A 132 4.67 17.03 -3.41
N TYR A 133 5.65 16.61 -4.20
CA TYR A 133 5.51 16.39 -5.62
C TYR A 133 5.54 14.89 -5.93
N PHE A 134 4.77 14.45 -6.90
CA PHE A 134 4.87 13.11 -7.45
C PHE A 134 4.68 13.11 -8.97
N PHE A 135 5.53 12.33 -9.65
CA PHE A 135 5.53 12.26 -11.11
C PHE A 135 4.34 11.49 -11.69
N ARG A 136 3.87 10.45 -11.00
CA ARG A 136 2.75 9.61 -11.43
C ARG A 136 2.14 8.91 -10.22
N GLY A 137 0.83 8.97 -10.07
CA GLY A 137 0.14 8.35 -8.94
C GLY A 137 -1.25 7.85 -9.31
N LEU A 138 -1.67 6.79 -8.62
CA LEU A 138 -3.06 6.34 -8.60
C LEU A 138 -3.84 7.15 -7.58
N ILE A 139 -5.01 7.61 -7.98
CA ILE A 139 -5.97 8.25 -7.09
C ILE A 139 -7.17 7.34 -7.04
N TRP A 140 -7.32 6.61 -5.95
CA TRP A 140 -8.46 5.73 -5.71
C TRP A 140 -9.40 6.40 -4.73
N LYS A 141 -10.67 6.52 -5.07
CA LYS A 141 -11.67 7.13 -4.20
C LYS A 141 -12.66 6.07 -3.72
N ASN A 142 -13.02 6.14 -2.44
CA ASN A 142 -14.19 5.44 -1.90
C ASN A 142 -15.15 6.45 -1.26
N LYS A 143 -16.22 5.98 -0.60
CA LYS A 143 -17.25 6.84 0.00
C LYS A 143 -16.69 7.86 1.00
N ASN A 144 -15.60 7.53 1.68
CA ASN A 144 -15.09 8.29 2.82
C ASN A 144 -13.73 8.95 2.56
N TYR A 145 -12.94 8.39 1.64
CA TYR A 145 -11.54 8.76 1.46
C TYR A 145 -11.10 8.76 0.01
N THR A 146 -10.11 9.58 -0.27
CA THR A 146 -9.26 9.52 -1.46
C THR A 146 -7.89 8.99 -1.05
N MET A 147 -7.52 7.83 -1.58
CA MET A 147 -6.20 7.23 -1.46
C MET A 147 -5.34 7.62 -2.67
N ILE A 148 -4.12 8.07 -2.41
CA ILE A 148 -3.14 8.41 -3.44
C ILE A 148 -1.98 7.44 -3.31
N VAL A 149 -1.63 6.72 -4.38
CA VAL A 149 -0.61 5.68 -4.35
C VAL A 149 0.46 5.92 -5.41
N GLY A 150 1.73 5.70 -5.05
CA GLY A 150 2.85 5.87 -5.97
C GLY A 150 3.55 7.22 -5.85
N LEU A 151 3.64 7.82 -4.66
CA LEU A 151 4.41 9.04 -4.50
C LEU A 151 5.90 8.70 -4.62
N ASN A 152 6.45 8.86 -5.81
CA ASN A 152 7.89 8.83 -5.95
C ASN A 152 8.42 10.19 -5.47
N LYS A 153 9.07 10.22 -4.29
CA LYS A 153 9.76 11.42 -3.82
C LYS A 153 10.92 11.67 -4.79
N PHE A 154 10.74 12.65 -5.66
CA PHE A 154 11.70 12.99 -6.70
C PHE A 154 13.09 13.24 -6.08
N GLN A 155 14.07 12.40 -6.42
CA GLN A 155 15.49 12.64 -6.16
C GLN A 155 16.17 12.95 -7.50
N GLY A 156 15.95 14.17 -7.99
CA GLY A 156 16.86 14.84 -8.93
C GLY A 156 16.84 14.42 -10.41
N ASN A 157 16.32 13.25 -10.81
CA ASN A 157 16.36 12.87 -12.24
C ASN A 157 15.10 12.14 -12.73
N LYS A 158 14.44 12.70 -13.75
CA LYS A 158 13.25 12.12 -14.42
C LYS A 158 13.58 10.81 -15.17
N LEU A 159 14.85 10.61 -15.58
CA LEU A 159 15.30 9.45 -16.36
C LEU A 159 15.24 8.10 -15.61
N TYR A 160 15.19 8.11 -14.28
CA TYR A 160 15.06 6.89 -13.46
C TYR A 160 13.69 6.77 -12.79
N ALA A 161 12.68 7.50 -13.28
CA ALA A 161 11.29 7.34 -12.85
C ALA A 161 10.78 5.97 -13.34
N ASN A 162 11.09 4.93 -12.59
CA ASN A 162 10.62 3.58 -12.82
C ASN A 162 9.08 3.54 -13.01
N ASP A 163 8.60 2.72 -13.94
CA ASP A 163 7.17 2.36 -14.13
C ASP A 163 6.59 1.54 -12.94
N TYR A 164 7.20 1.64 -11.76
CA TYR A 164 6.82 0.94 -10.55
C TYR A 164 6.25 1.93 -9.55
N CYS A 165 4.97 1.75 -9.25
CA CYS A 165 4.28 2.47 -8.19
C CYS A 165 4.70 1.87 -6.84
N SER A 166 5.48 2.59 -6.04
CA SER A 166 5.85 2.15 -4.69
C SER A 166 4.77 2.54 -3.68
N PHE A 167 4.30 1.55 -2.92
CA PHE A 167 3.22 1.70 -1.94
C PHE A 167 3.69 2.27 -0.60
N PHE A 168 5.01 2.38 -0.38
CA PHE A 168 5.56 2.89 0.88
C PHE A 168 5.17 4.35 1.17
N THR A 169 4.74 5.07 0.14
CA THR A 169 4.44 6.49 0.19
C THR A 169 2.95 6.79 -0.03
N ALA A 170 2.06 5.81 0.05
CA ALA A 170 0.64 6.06 -0.11
C ALA A 170 0.08 7.04 0.93
N LEU A 171 -0.87 7.87 0.51
CA LEU A 171 -1.58 8.86 1.33
C LEU A 171 -3.07 8.58 1.32
N LEU A 172 -3.73 8.95 2.41
CA LEU A 172 -5.18 8.93 2.52
C LEU A 172 -5.64 10.31 2.98
N THR A 173 -6.68 10.85 2.34
CA THR A 173 -7.31 12.11 2.71
C THR A 173 -8.82 11.98 2.63
N SER A 174 -9.56 12.70 3.48
CA SER A 174 -11.02 12.85 3.40
C SER A 174 -11.44 13.97 2.45
N GLU A 175 -10.51 14.81 2.02
CA GLU A 175 -10.75 15.92 1.09
C GLU A 175 -10.69 15.45 -0.36
N SER A 176 -11.26 16.23 -1.28
CA SER A 176 -11.09 15.97 -2.70
C SER A 176 -9.63 16.13 -3.09
N PHE A 177 -9.10 15.20 -3.89
CA PHE A 177 -7.74 15.29 -4.43
C PHE A 177 -7.49 16.62 -5.16
N ILE A 178 -8.47 17.06 -5.95
CA ILE A 178 -8.37 18.28 -6.77
C ILE A 178 -8.34 19.53 -5.90
N GLU A 179 -9.07 19.55 -4.79
CA GLU A 179 -9.11 20.70 -3.88
C GLU A 179 -7.78 20.94 -3.17
N LYS A 180 -7.03 19.86 -2.90
CA LYS A 180 -5.77 19.94 -2.16
C LYS A 180 -4.55 20.20 -3.04
N ALA A 181 -4.57 19.69 -4.27
CA ALA A 181 -3.44 19.82 -5.18
C ALA A 181 -3.23 21.27 -5.61
N GLN A 182 -1.98 21.75 -5.55
CA GLN A 182 -1.62 23.10 -5.96
C GLN A 182 -1.43 23.21 -7.48
N ASN A 183 -0.91 22.14 -8.09
CA ASN A 183 -0.82 22.01 -9.55
C ASN A 183 -0.95 20.54 -9.95
N ILE A 184 -1.60 20.30 -11.08
CA ILE A 184 -1.75 18.99 -11.71
C ILE A 184 -1.59 19.17 -13.22
N ASP A 185 -0.52 18.63 -13.80
CA ASP A 185 -0.29 18.76 -15.24
C ASP A 185 -1.23 17.87 -16.05
N LYS A 186 -1.52 16.65 -15.59
CA LYS A 186 -2.44 15.73 -16.27
C LYS A 186 -3.24 14.87 -15.30
N ILE A 187 -4.56 14.80 -15.53
CA ILE A 187 -5.46 13.79 -14.96
C ILE A 187 -6.02 12.95 -16.11
N ALA A 188 -5.86 11.64 -16.01
CA ALA A 188 -6.47 10.69 -16.93
C ALA A 188 -7.41 9.75 -16.17
N LYS A 189 -8.58 9.49 -16.75
CA LYS A 189 -9.41 8.35 -16.32
C LYS A 189 -8.70 7.07 -16.74
N ILE A 190 -8.74 6.06 -15.88
CA ILE A 190 -8.23 4.74 -16.25
C ILE A 190 -9.18 4.14 -17.28
N ASN A 191 -8.65 3.78 -18.44
CA ASN A 191 -9.42 3.19 -19.53
C ASN A 191 -9.46 1.65 -19.40
N LYS A 192 -8.34 1.03 -19.00
CA LYS A 192 -8.27 -0.42 -18.79
C LYS A 192 -7.28 -0.81 -17.70
N ILE A 193 -7.66 -1.80 -16.89
CA ILE A 193 -6.79 -2.49 -15.92
C ILE A 193 -6.71 -3.95 -16.34
N TRP A 194 -5.49 -4.47 -16.49
CA TRP A 194 -5.23 -5.87 -16.79
C TRP A 194 -4.59 -6.57 -15.59
N TYR A 195 -5.11 -7.74 -15.25
CA TYR A 195 -4.57 -8.61 -14.22
C TYR A 195 -3.80 -9.72 -14.90
N ASN A 196 -2.49 -9.78 -14.65
CA ASN A 196 -1.71 -10.96 -14.96
C ASN A 196 -1.79 -11.89 -13.75
N LEU A 197 -2.69 -12.87 -13.82
CA LEU A 197 -2.81 -13.89 -12.79
C LEU A 197 -1.57 -14.79 -12.84
N GLN A 198 -1.09 -15.25 -11.68
CA GLN A 198 -0.15 -16.36 -11.69
C GLN A 198 -0.86 -17.56 -12.32
N LYS A 199 -0.27 -18.18 -13.36
CA LYS A 199 -0.72 -19.49 -13.79
C LYS A 199 -0.57 -20.40 -12.57
N ASN A 200 -1.68 -20.82 -11.97
CA ASN A 200 -1.63 -21.96 -11.08
C ASN A 200 -0.99 -23.08 -11.90
N HIS A 201 0.18 -23.57 -11.49
CA HIS A 201 0.66 -24.88 -11.89
C HIS A 201 -0.25 -25.95 -11.25
N GLY A 202 -1.56 -25.85 -11.48
CA GLY A 202 -2.48 -26.95 -11.34
C GLY A 202 -2.29 -27.80 -12.57
N LYS A 203 -1.72 -28.99 -12.38
CA LYS A 203 -1.76 -30.07 -13.36
C LYS A 203 -3.18 -30.13 -13.93
N ILE A 204 -3.33 -29.77 -15.19
CA ILE A 204 -4.42 -30.32 -16.00
C ILE A 204 -4.06 -31.79 -16.12
N ASN A 205 -4.58 -32.62 -15.22
CA ASN A 205 -4.68 -34.04 -15.49
C ASN A 205 -5.70 -34.14 -16.64
N SER A 206 -5.18 -34.20 -17.86
CA SER A 206 -5.91 -34.71 -19.00
C SER A 206 -6.09 -36.21 -18.79
N ASN A 207 -7.30 -36.60 -18.35
CA ASN A 207 -7.89 -37.89 -18.64
C ASN A 207 -9.18 -37.63 -19.39
#